data_AF-A0A7Y3XVB2-F1
#
_entry.id   AF-A0A7Y3XVB2-F1
#
_cell.length_a   1.000
_cell.length_b   1.000
_cell.length_c   1.000
_cell.angle_alpha   90.00
_cell.angle_beta   90.00
_cell.angle_gamma   90.00
#
_symmetry.space_group_name_H-M   'P 1'
#
loop_
_entity.id
_entity.type
_entity.pdbx_description
1 polymer ?
#
loop_
_entity_poly.entity_id
_entity_poly.type
_entity_poly.pdbx_seq_one_letter_code
_entity_poly.pdbx_strand_id
1 'polypeptide(L)'
;PEISPELAHATRSDVIMATGRSDYPNQVNNVLGFPFIFRGALDVRAKRINEEMKIAAAIALKDLAKLPVPKEVCEAYGVEGLEFGREYIIPKPLDA
;
A
#
# COMPACT_ATOMS: atom_id res chain seq x y z
N PRO A 1 -8.37 -4.69 -13.59
CA PRO A 1 -9.24 -3.69 -12.93
C PRO A 1 -10.65 -3.78 -13.49
N GLU A 2 -11.65 -3.51 -12.65
CA GLU A 2 -13.08 -3.56 -12.96
C GLU A 2 -13.52 -2.40 -13.86
N ILE A 3 -12.78 -1.29 -13.84
CA ILE A 3 -12.89 -0.13 -14.73
C ILE A 3 -11.50 0.30 -15.19
N SER A 4 -11.36 0.84 -16.41
CA SER A 4 -10.11 1.46 -16.86
C SER A 4 -9.79 2.68 -15.97
N PRO A 5 -8.54 2.80 -15.46
CA PRO A 5 -8.13 3.99 -14.69
C PRO A 5 -8.36 5.29 -15.46
N GLU A 6 -8.06 5.31 -16.76
CA GLU A 6 -8.27 6.47 -17.63
C GLU A 6 -9.73 6.89 -17.67
N LEU A 7 -10.64 5.92 -17.84
CA LEU A 7 -12.07 6.19 -17.83
C LEU A 7 -12.55 6.70 -16.46
N ALA A 8 -12.04 6.13 -15.37
CA ALA A 8 -12.40 6.58 -14.02
C ALA A 8 -12.00 8.04 -13.79
N HIS A 9 -10.76 8.42 -14.14
CA HIS A 9 -10.27 9.79 -14.03
C HIS A 9 -10.98 10.77 -14.98
N ALA A 10 -11.34 10.32 -16.19
CA ALA A 10 -12.11 11.14 -17.14
C ALA A 10 -13.56 11.38 -16.68
N THR A 11 -14.14 10.45 -15.92
CA THR A 11 -15.52 10.55 -15.44
C THR A 11 -15.65 11.53 -14.28
N ARG A 12 -14.67 11.54 -13.36
CA ARG A 12 -14.69 12.36 -12.15
C ARG A 12 -13.30 12.80 -11.75
N SER A 13 -13.12 14.10 -11.55
CA SER A 13 -11.86 14.68 -11.06
C SER A 13 -11.59 14.42 -9.57
N ASP A 14 -12.57 13.93 -8.82
CA ASP A 14 -12.45 13.64 -7.40
C ASP A 14 -12.18 12.18 -7.04
N VAL A 15 -12.02 11.32 -8.05
CA VAL A 15 -11.75 9.90 -7.86
C VAL A 15 -10.35 9.67 -7.25
N ILE A 16 -10.27 8.73 -6.32
CA ILE A 16 -9.02 8.12 -5.87
C ILE A 16 -9.04 6.69 -6.40
N MET A 17 -8.12 6.38 -7.30
CA MET A 17 -8.08 5.10 -7.99
C MET A 17 -6.96 4.23 -7.42
N ALA A 18 -7.25 2.95 -7.21
CA ALA A 18 -6.28 1.93 -6.82
C ALA A 18 -6.51 0.67 -7.65
N THR A 19 -5.44 -0.04 -8.01
CA THR A 19 -5.55 -1.27 -8.80
C THR A 19 -4.48 -2.28 -8.42
N GLY A 20 -4.58 -3.52 -8.88
CA GLY A 20 -3.49 -4.51 -8.71
C GLY A 20 -2.27 -4.28 -9.64
N ARG A 21 -2.36 -3.33 -10.57
CA ARG A 21 -1.34 -3.08 -11.60
C ARG A 21 -0.23 -2.18 -11.06
N SER A 22 1.02 -2.48 -11.40
CA SER A 22 2.21 -1.72 -10.96
C SER A 22 2.48 -0.47 -11.79
N ASP A 23 1.89 -0.38 -12.98
CA ASP A 23 2.02 0.77 -13.89
C ASP A 23 1.09 1.94 -13.54
N TYR A 24 0.25 1.81 -12.51
CA TYR A 24 -0.59 2.88 -11.98
C TYR A 24 -0.23 3.23 -10.53
N PRO A 25 -0.58 4.45 -10.08
CA PRO A 25 -0.57 4.83 -8.67
C PRO A 25 -1.41 3.88 -7.79
N ASN A 26 -1.15 3.89 -6.49
CA ASN A 26 -1.93 3.15 -5.48
C ASN A 26 -2.08 1.64 -5.79
N GLN A 27 -0.97 0.96 -6.05
CA GLN A 27 -1.01 -0.48 -6.30
C GLN A 27 -1.43 -1.26 -5.03
N VAL A 28 -2.54 -2.00 -5.13
CA VAL A 28 -2.98 -2.94 -4.09
C VAL A 28 -2.32 -4.29 -4.35
N ASN A 29 -1.39 -4.69 -3.49
CA ASN A 29 -0.67 -5.96 -3.63
C ASN A 29 -0.43 -6.63 -2.27
N ASN A 30 -0.63 -7.96 -2.23
CA ASN A 30 -0.47 -8.80 -1.04
C ASN A 30 0.97 -8.80 -0.48
N VAL A 31 1.97 -8.40 -1.28
CA VAL A 31 3.37 -8.26 -0.82
C VAL A 31 3.50 -7.30 0.38
N LEU A 32 2.58 -6.34 0.52
CA LEU A 32 2.53 -5.41 1.65
C LEU A 32 2.03 -6.06 2.96
N GLY A 33 1.28 -7.16 2.86
CA GLY A 33 0.65 -7.81 4.01
C GLY A 33 1.31 -9.14 4.39
N PHE A 34 1.54 -10.02 3.41
CA PHE A 34 1.93 -11.41 3.65
C PHE A 34 3.21 -11.55 4.49
N PRO A 35 4.34 -10.90 4.18
CA PRO A 35 5.56 -11.09 4.96
C PRO A 35 5.38 -10.70 6.44
N PHE A 36 4.70 -9.58 6.70
CA PHE A 36 4.64 -8.97 8.03
C PHE A 36 3.57 -9.59 8.93
N ILE A 37 2.38 -9.91 8.39
CA ILE A 37 1.34 -10.61 9.14
C ILE A 37 1.84 -11.99 9.57
N PHE A 38 2.50 -12.72 8.67
CA PHE A 38 3.07 -14.03 9.00
C PHE A 38 4.22 -13.91 9.99
N ARG A 39 5.09 -12.91 9.84
CA ARG A 39 6.16 -12.66 10.81
C ARG A 39 5.60 -12.47 12.21
N GLY A 40 4.63 -11.57 12.39
CA GLY A 40 3.99 -11.34 13.69
C GLY A 40 3.29 -12.57 14.25
N ALA A 41 2.62 -13.34 13.39
CA ALA A 41 1.98 -14.60 13.78
C ALA A 41 2.98 -15.65 14.26
N LEU A 42 4.11 -15.80 13.57
CA LEU A 42 5.17 -16.74 13.92
C LEU A 42 5.87 -16.35 15.22
N ASP A 43 6.13 -15.05 15.42
CA ASP A 43 6.79 -14.54 16.62
C ASP A 43 6.02 -14.87 17.90
N VAL A 44 4.68 -14.81 17.85
CA VAL A 44 3.81 -15.16 18.99
C VAL A 44 3.28 -16.59 18.95
N ARG A 45 3.71 -17.40 17.95
CA ARG A 45 3.24 -18.78 17.72
C ARG A 45 1.71 -18.89 17.63
N ALA A 46 1.08 -17.94 16.94
CA ALA A 46 -0.36 -17.92 16.74
C ALA A 46 -0.83 -19.20 16.03
N LYS A 47 -1.95 -19.77 16.50
CA LYS A 47 -2.55 -20.97 15.87
C LYS A 47 -3.25 -20.65 14.54
N ARG A 48 -3.62 -19.39 14.32
CA ARG A 48 -4.29 -18.90 13.11
C ARG A 48 -4.10 -17.38 12.97
N ILE A 49 -4.26 -16.85 11.76
CA ILE A 49 -4.47 -15.43 11.53
C ILE A 49 -5.95 -15.13 11.76
N ASN A 50 -6.27 -14.22 12.70
CA ASN A 50 -7.65 -13.76 12.96
C ASN A 50 -7.90 -12.38 12.33
N GLU A 51 -9.14 -11.90 12.44
CA GLU A 51 -9.55 -10.60 11.89
C GLU A 51 -8.84 -9.44 12.59
N GLU A 52 -8.59 -9.54 13.89
CA GLU A 52 -7.88 -8.50 14.64
C GLU A 52 -6.45 -8.29 14.12
N MET A 53 -5.74 -9.37 13.78
CA MET A 53 -4.41 -9.29 13.15
C MET A 53 -4.47 -8.65 11.76
N LYS A 54 -5.49 -8.95 10.95
CA LYS A 54 -5.66 -8.33 9.63
C LYS A 54 -5.95 -6.84 9.74
N ILE A 55 -6.84 -6.45 10.66
CA ILE A 55 -7.16 -5.04 10.93
C ILE A 55 -5.91 -4.31 11.43
N ALA A 56 -5.15 -4.90 12.36
CA ALA A 56 -3.92 -4.30 12.86
C ALA A 56 -2.90 -4.06 11.74
N ALA A 57 -2.72 -5.01 10.81
CA ALA A 57 -1.84 -4.85 9.67
C ALA A 57 -2.33 -3.76 8.70
N ALA A 58 -3.63 -3.68 8.43
CA ALA A 58 -4.20 -2.61 7.61
C ALA A 58 -4.01 -1.22 8.25
N ILE A 59 -4.18 -1.12 9.58
CA ILE A 59 -3.93 0.10 10.34
C ILE A 59 -2.46 0.50 10.26
N ALA A 60 -1.53 -0.46 10.42
CA ALA A 60 -0.10 -0.21 10.32
C ALA A 60 0.30 0.31 8.92
N LEU A 61 -0.22 -0.28 7.85
CA LEU A 61 0.02 0.20 6.48
C LEU A 61 -0.54 1.62 6.26
N LYS A 62 -1.73 1.91 6.80
CA LYS A 62 -2.36 3.23 6.75
C LYS A 62 -1.54 4.29 7.51
N ASP A 63 -0.90 3.92 8.62
CA ASP A 63 -0.02 4.82 9.36
C ASP A 63 1.34 5.00 8.65
N LEU A 64 1.91 3.92 8.11
CA LEU A 64 3.15 3.96 7.31
C LEU A 64 3.02 4.88 6.09
N ALA A 65 1.89 4.82 5.37
CA ALA A 65 1.62 5.69 4.20
C ALA A 65 1.72 7.19 4.51
N LYS A 66 1.56 7.58 5.78
CA LYS A 66 1.55 8.97 6.24
C LYS A 66 2.90 9.43 6.79
N LEU A 67 3.87 8.53 6.90
CA LEU A 67 5.22 8.87 7.32
C LEU A 67 6.03 9.40 6.12
N PRO A 68 7.08 10.21 6.37
CA PRO A 68 8.01 10.59 5.33
C PRO A 68 8.64 9.35 4.68
N VAL A 69 8.61 9.31 3.36
CA VAL A 69 9.21 8.20 2.60
C VAL A 69 10.73 8.38 2.52
N PRO A 70 11.54 7.35 2.86
CA PRO A 70 12.99 7.42 2.76
C PRO A 70 13.47 7.68 1.33
N LYS A 71 14.61 8.38 1.19
CA LYS A 71 15.18 8.71 -0.13
C LYS A 71 15.53 7.46 -0.92
N GLU A 72 15.99 6.42 -0.23
CA GLU A 72 16.37 5.13 -0.81
C GLU A 72 15.18 4.47 -1.53
N VAL A 73 13.97 4.63 -0.99
CA VAL A 73 12.75 4.14 -1.64
C VAL A 73 12.44 4.99 -2.87
N CYS A 74 12.48 6.31 -2.75
CA CYS A 74 12.27 7.22 -3.88
C CYS A 74 13.25 6.92 -5.04
N GLU A 75 14.53 6.69 -4.74
CA GLU A 75 15.56 6.30 -5.70
C GLU A 75 15.26 4.93 -6.35
N ALA A 76 14.86 3.93 -5.56
CA ALA A 76 14.51 2.60 -6.06
C ALA A 76 13.31 2.62 -7.04
N TYR A 77 12.40 3.58 -6.87
CA TYR A 77 11.25 3.77 -7.74
C TYR A 77 11.43 4.88 -8.79
N GLY A 78 12.59 5.55 -8.84
CA GLY A 78 12.90 6.58 -9.82
C GLY A 78 12.03 7.84 -9.69
N VAL A 79 11.62 8.20 -8.48
CA VAL A 79 10.76 9.36 -8.19
C VAL A 79 11.49 10.36 -7.29
N GLU A 80 11.18 11.65 -7.42
CA GLU A 80 11.83 12.70 -6.62
C GLU A 80 11.32 12.74 -5.17
N GLY A 81 10.09 12.30 -4.94
CA GLY A 81 9.47 12.24 -3.63
C GLY A 81 8.11 11.55 -3.67
N LEU A 82 7.74 10.96 -2.55
CA LEU A 82 6.42 10.36 -2.31
C LEU A 82 5.84 10.97 -1.04
N GLU A 83 4.64 11.51 -1.15
CA GLU A 83 3.91 12.13 -0.05
C GLU A 83 2.47 11.61 -0.05
N PHE A 84 1.91 11.39 1.15
CA PHE A 84 0.53 10.96 1.31
C PHE A 84 -0.43 11.87 0.56
N GLY A 85 -1.15 11.30 -0.40
CA GLY A 85 -2.01 12.07 -1.29
C GLY A 85 -2.82 11.18 -2.21
N ARG A 86 -3.58 11.78 -3.14
CA ARG A 86 -4.47 11.03 -4.03
C ARG A 86 -3.77 9.96 -4.86
N GLU A 87 -2.54 10.23 -5.27
CA GLU A 87 -1.70 9.31 -6.06
C GLU A 87 -0.81 8.42 -5.18
N TYR A 88 -0.90 8.56 -3.85
CA TYR A 88 -0.10 7.80 -2.89
C TYR A 88 -0.85 7.62 -1.57
N ILE A 89 -1.82 6.70 -1.56
CA ILE A 89 -2.58 6.29 -0.37
C ILE A 89 -2.12 4.94 0.21
N ILE A 90 -1.28 4.20 -0.51
CA ILE A 90 -0.78 2.87 -0.15
C ILE A 90 0.75 2.91 -0.28
N PRO A 91 1.50 2.50 0.76
CA PRO A 91 2.96 2.52 0.74
C PRO A 91 3.51 1.53 -0.31
N LYS A 92 4.74 1.74 -0.74
CA LYS A 92 5.48 0.80 -1.58
C LYS A 92 6.08 -0.33 -0.72
N PRO A 93 6.29 -1.53 -1.28
CA PRO A 93 6.81 -2.69 -0.55
C PRO A 93 8.18 -2.52 0.13
N LEU A 94 8.98 -1.54 -0.30
CA LEU A 94 10.29 -1.24 0.28
C LEU A 94 10.24 -0.10 1.31
N ASP A 95 9.06 0.42 1.63
CA ASP A 95 8.90 1.33 2.77
C ASP A 95 9.11 0.54 4.06
N ALA A 96 10.09 0.98 4.86
CA ALA A 96 10.46 0.38 6.15
C ALA A 96 10.54 1.46 7.23
#